data_AF-A0A354B3C8-F1
#
_entry.id   AF-A0A354B3C8-F1
#
_cell.length_a   1.000
_cell.length_b   1.000
_cell.length_c   1.000
_cell.angle_alpha   90.00
_cell.angle_beta   90.00
_cell.angle_gamma   90.00
#
_symmetry.space_group_name_H-M   'P 1'
#
loop_
_entity.id
_entity.type
_entity.pdbx_description
1 polymer ?
#
loop_
_entity_poly.entity_id
_entity_poly.type
_entity_poly.pdbx_seq_one_letter_code
_entity_poly.pdbx_strand_id
1 'polypeptide(L)'
;YAHVDCPGHADYVKNMITGAAQMDGAILVVAATDSVMAQTREHILLAKQVGVPALVVALNKSDMVDDEEMLELVEMEVRELISGYGFPGDDLPVIKVSGLKALEGDAEWEEKIIELMQAVDDYIPEPEREIDKPFLMAIEDVFSITGRGTVATGRIERGKVKVGETVQIVGIKDT
;
A
#
# COMPACT_ATOMS: atom_id res chain seq x y z
N TYR A 1 -8.78 6.52 -4.37
CA TYR A 1 -7.97 5.56 -3.60
C TYR A 1 -8.55 5.35 -2.21
N ALA A 2 -8.44 4.15 -1.66
CA ALA A 2 -8.50 3.93 -0.22
C ALA A 2 -7.06 3.69 0.23
N HIS A 3 -6.54 4.52 1.12
CA HIS A 3 -5.15 4.45 1.57
C HIS A 3 -5.11 3.88 2.99
N VAL A 4 -4.30 2.85 3.21
CA VAL A 4 -4.07 2.24 4.52
C VAL A 4 -2.59 2.39 4.86
N ASP A 5 -2.31 3.04 5.99
CA ASP A 5 -0.93 3.15 6.49
C ASP A 5 -0.54 1.86 7.23
N CYS A 6 0.59 1.28 6.84
CA CYS A 6 1.10 0.01 7.37
C CYS A 6 2.40 0.27 8.15
N PRO A 7 2.39 0.17 9.49
CA PRO A 7 3.54 0.59 10.28
C PRO A 7 4.75 -0.30 10.06
N GLY A 8 5.94 0.31 10.14
CA GLY A 8 7.20 -0.35 9.82
C GLY A 8 7.79 -1.26 10.90
N HIS A 9 7.23 -1.24 12.11
CA HIS A 9 7.76 -1.99 13.24
C HIS A 9 7.29 -3.44 13.24
N ALA A 10 8.15 -4.36 13.65
CA ALA A 10 7.87 -5.80 13.75
C ALA A 10 6.56 -6.12 14.52
N ASP A 11 6.21 -5.27 15.49
CA ASP A 11 4.99 -5.42 16.30
C ASP A 11 3.69 -5.18 15.52
N TYR A 12 3.75 -4.48 14.39
CA TYR A 12 2.59 -4.13 13.55
C TYR A 12 2.48 -4.97 12.28
N VAL A 13 3.34 -5.99 12.12
CA VAL A 13 3.29 -6.95 10.99
C VAL A 13 1.92 -7.62 10.89
N LYS A 14 1.22 -7.83 12.01
CA LYS A 14 -0.16 -8.38 12.02
C LYS A 14 -1.17 -7.47 11.31
N ASN A 15 -1.04 -6.16 11.49
CA ASN A 15 -1.90 -5.17 10.83
C ASN A 15 -1.56 -5.09 9.34
N MET A 16 -0.29 -5.22 8.99
CA MET A 16 0.13 -5.32 7.60
C MET A 16 -0.42 -6.60 6.93
N ILE A 17 -0.36 -7.77 7.57
CA ILE A 17 -0.83 -9.03 6.96
C ILE A 17 -2.34 -8.97 6.65
N THR A 18 -3.13 -8.39 7.56
CA THR A 18 -4.58 -8.28 7.38
C THR A 18 -4.98 -7.22 6.35
N GLY A 19 -4.28 -6.07 6.31
CA GLY A 19 -4.53 -5.01 5.32
C GLY A 19 -3.92 -5.26 3.94
N ALA A 20 -2.73 -5.86 3.87
CA ALA A 20 -1.97 -6.04 2.63
C ALA A 20 -2.49 -7.16 1.74
N ALA A 21 -3.22 -8.14 2.30
CA ALA A 21 -3.91 -9.17 1.52
C ALA A 21 -4.93 -8.59 0.52
N GLN A 22 -5.32 -7.33 0.70
CA GLN A 22 -6.29 -6.65 -0.15
C GLN A 22 -5.70 -5.45 -0.90
N MET A 23 -4.38 -5.25 -0.89
CA MET A 23 -3.76 -4.13 -1.59
C MET A 23 -3.69 -4.40 -3.08
N ASP A 24 -4.33 -3.53 -3.86
CA ASP A 24 -4.24 -3.54 -5.32
C ASP A 24 -2.88 -2.98 -5.80
N GLY A 25 -2.11 -2.38 -4.89
CA GLY A 25 -0.73 -1.92 -5.06
C GLY A 25 -0.25 -1.20 -3.81
N ALA A 26 1.05 -0.92 -3.70
CA ALA A 26 1.60 -0.24 -2.52
C ALA A 26 2.64 0.83 -2.88
N ILE A 27 2.73 1.85 -2.02
CA ILE A 27 3.76 2.88 -2.08
C ILE A 27 4.84 2.51 -1.05
N LEU A 28 6.04 2.17 -1.51
CA LEU A 28 7.19 1.93 -0.65
C LEU A 28 7.91 3.25 -0.38
N VAL A 29 7.87 3.72 0.87
CA VAL A 29 8.54 4.96 1.27
C VAL A 29 9.94 4.63 1.79
N VAL A 30 10.97 5.17 1.12
CA VAL A 30 12.38 5.02 1.53
C VAL A 30 12.95 6.41 1.79
N ALA A 31 13.61 6.63 2.92
CA ALA A 31 14.28 7.89 3.18
C ALA A 31 15.61 7.96 2.41
N ALA A 32 15.78 8.97 1.57
CA ALA A 32 17.01 9.24 0.82
C ALA A 32 18.24 9.37 1.74
N THR A 33 18.04 9.85 2.97
CA THR A 33 19.12 10.04 3.96
C THR A 33 19.64 8.74 4.57
N ASP A 34 18.79 7.71 4.64
CA ASP A 34 19.04 6.50 5.44
C ASP A 34 19.25 5.26 4.56
N SER A 35 18.99 5.38 3.25
CA SER A 35 18.96 4.29 2.26
C SER A 35 18.13 3.08 2.71
N VAL A 36 18.48 1.89 2.22
CA VAL A 36 17.79 0.62 2.43
C VAL A 36 18.07 0.07 3.83
N MET A 37 17.02 0.04 4.65
CA MET A 37 17.07 -0.48 6.02
C MET A 37 16.59 -1.93 6.11
N ALA A 38 16.82 -2.58 7.25
CA ALA A 38 16.32 -3.93 7.51
C ALA A 38 14.79 -4.02 7.37
N GLN A 39 14.07 -2.99 7.83
CA GLN A 39 12.61 -2.90 7.70
C GLN A 39 12.17 -2.83 6.24
N THR A 40 12.85 -2.06 5.38
CA THR A 40 12.57 -1.99 3.94
C THR A 40 12.56 -3.39 3.30
N ARG A 41 13.51 -4.25 3.69
CA ARG A 41 13.57 -5.65 3.22
C ARG A 41 12.37 -6.46 3.69
N GLU A 42 11.99 -6.31 4.96
CA GLU A 42 10.83 -7.00 5.53
C GLU A 42 9.52 -6.58 4.85
N HIS A 43 9.33 -5.29 4.56
CA HIS A 43 8.14 -4.81 3.83
C HIS A 43 8.03 -5.36 2.43
N ILE A 44 9.12 -5.37 1.67
CA ILE A 44 9.10 -5.91 0.29
C ILE A 44 8.81 -7.42 0.33
N LEU A 45 9.44 -8.15 1.26
CA LEU A 45 9.18 -9.58 1.43
C LEU A 45 7.72 -9.85 1.79
N LEU A 46 7.15 -9.09 2.73
CA LEU A 46 5.75 -9.25 3.13
C LEU A 46 4.79 -8.88 2.00
N ALA A 47 5.04 -7.78 1.29
CA ALA A 47 4.28 -7.38 0.10
C ALA A 47 4.27 -8.51 -0.95
N LYS A 48 5.41 -9.19 -1.15
CA LYS A 48 5.49 -10.35 -2.03
C LYS A 48 4.67 -11.54 -1.52
N GLN A 49 4.76 -11.85 -0.23
CA GLN A 49 4.08 -12.99 0.39
C GLN A 49 2.56 -12.85 0.43
N VAL A 50 2.06 -11.63 0.64
CA VAL A 50 0.61 -11.33 0.64
C VAL A 50 0.06 -11.08 -0.76
N GLY A 51 0.91 -11.04 -1.78
CA GLY A 51 0.51 -10.98 -3.18
C GLY A 51 0.20 -9.58 -3.71
N VAL A 52 0.84 -8.53 -3.16
CA VAL A 52 0.73 -7.17 -3.72
C VAL A 52 1.24 -7.19 -5.17
N PRO A 53 0.46 -6.74 -6.16
CA PRO A 53 0.79 -6.94 -7.56
C PRO A 53 1.83 -5.94 -8.09
N ALA A 54 1.82 -4.70 -7.59
CA ALA A 54 2.69 -3.63 -8.06
C ALA A 54 3.16 -2.73 -6.91
N LEU A 55 4.36 -2.18 -7.05
CA LEU A 55 4.98 -1.24 -6.11
C LEU A 55 5.37 0.04 -6.84
N VAL A 56 5.11 1.18 -6.21
CA VAL A 56 5.67 2.49 -6.57
C VAL A 56 6.56 2.95 -5.43
N VAL A 57 7.73 3.51 -5.70
CA VAL A 57 8.66 3.97 -4.66
C VAL A 57 8.56 5.48 -4.51
N ALA A 58 8.44 5.93 -3.26
CA ALA A 58 8.60 7.32 -2.87
C ALA A 58 9.94 7.47 -2.14
N LEU A 59 10.93 8.08 -2.81
CA LEU A 59 12.22 8.40 -2.22
C LEU A 59 12.10 9.71 -1.44
N ASN A 60 11.73 9.59 -0.16
CA ASN A 60 11.37 10.70 0.71
C ASN A 60 12.58 11.37 1.35
N LYS A 61 12.39 12.58 1.90
CA LYS A 61 13.46 13.45 2.43
C LYS A 61 14.50 13.83 1.35
N SER A 62 14.09 13.87 0.09
CA SER A 62 14.99 14.29 -1.00
C SER A 62 15.44 15.75 -0.86
N ASP A 63 14.70 16.58 -0.14
CA ASP A 63 15.07 17.95 0.21
C ASP A 63 16.29 18.07 1.14
N MET A 64 16.68 16.96 1.78
CA MET A 64 17.81 16.91 2.71
C MET A 64 19.10 16.40 2.05
N VAL A 65 19.05 16.06 0.76
CA VAL A 65 20.18 15.51 0.01
C VAL A 65 20.45 16.41 -1.19
N ASP A 66 21.52 17.21 -1.10
CA ASP A 66 21.91 18.16 -2.14
C ASP A 66 22.72 17.51 -3.29
N ASP A 67 23.15 16.26 -3.11
CA ASP A 67 23.99 15.53 -4.05
C ASP A 67 23.16 14.54 -4.89
N GLU A 68 23.04 14.83 -6.18
CA GLU A 68 22.28 14.01 -7.12
C GLU A 68 22.89 12.61 -7.30
N GLU A 69 24.23 12.47 -7.22
CA GLU A 69 24.89 11.17 -7.32
C GLU A 69 24.51 10.26 -6.15
N MET A 70 24.33 10.84 -4.95
CA MET A 70 23.86 10.10 -3.78
C MET A 70 22.42 9.63 -3.94
N LEU A 71 21.54 10.46 -4.53
CA LEU A 71 20.15 10.08 -4.78
C LEU A 71 20.05 8.95 -5.80
N GLU A 72 20.84 9.02 -6.87
CA GLU A 72 20.93 7.94 -7.88
C GLU A 72 21.45 6.64 -7.27
N LEU A 73 22.46 6.71 -6.39
CA LEU A 73 22.98 5.54 -5.69
C LEU A 73 21.91 4.88 -4.81
N VAL A 74 21.17 5.65 -4.02
CA VAL A 74 20.10 5.12 -3.17
C VAL A 74 18.98 4.51 -4.03
N GLU A 75 18.61 5.17 -5.13
CA GLU A 75 17.65 4.61 -6.07
C GLU A 75 18.11 3.25 -6.62
N MET A 76 19.37 3.13 -7.04
CA MET A 76 19.95 1.86 -7.49
C MET A 76 19.85 0.77 -6.41
N GLU A 77 20.24 1.07 -5.16
CA GLU A 77 20.16 0.11 -4.06
C GLU A 77 18.72 -0.35 -3.79
N VAL A 78 17.75 0.55 -3.89
CA VAL A 78 16.32 0.22 -3.74
C VAL A 78 15.85 -0.67 -4.88
N ARG A 79 16.20 -0.35 -6.13
CA ARG A 79 15.83 -1.15 -7.31
C ARG A 79 16.42 -2.57 -7.24
N GLU A 80 17.71 -2.69 -6.90
CA GLU A 80 18.37 -3.99 -6.71
C GLU A 80 17.67 -4.83 -5.63
N LEU A 81 17.29 -4.20 -4.51
CA LEU A 81 16.59 -4.91 -3.45
C LEU A 81 15.22 -5.42 -3.90
N ILE A 82 14.44 -4.56 -4.57
CA ILE A 82 13.10 -4.89 -5.05
C ILE A 82 13.16 -6.03 -6.08
N SER A 83 14.12 -5.97 -7.00
CA SER A 83 14.44 -7.05 -7.96
C SER A 83 14.79 -8.35 -7.25
N GLY A 84 15.57 -8.30 -6.16
CA GLY A 84 15.95 -9.46 -5.36
C GLY A 84 14.77 -10.24 -4.75
N TYR A 85 13.61 -9.59 -4.55
CA TYR A 85 12.38 -10.21 -4.05
C TYR A 85 11.34 -10.53 -5.14
N GLY A 86 11.72 -10.36 -6.43
CA GLY A 86 10.90 -10.77 -7.57
C GLY A 86 9.80 -9.77 -7.95
N PHE A 87 10.02 -8.49 -7.70
CA PHE A 87 9.32 -7.38 -8.33
C PHE A 87 10.17 -6.81 -9.48
N PRO A 88 9.59 -6.11 -10.47
CA PRO A 88 10.35 -5.53 -11.57
C PRO A 88 11.06 -4.24 -11.15
N GLY A 89 12.20 -4.35 -10.46
CA GLY A 89 12.95 -3.22 -9.92
C GLY A 89 13.43 -2.21 -10.97
N ASP A 90 13.71 -2.66 -12.20
CA ASP A 90 14.16 -1.78 -13.29
C ASP A 90 13.02 -0.98 -13.92
N ASP A 91 11.81 -1.51 -13.94
CA ASP A 91 10.66 -0.92 -14.64
C ASP A 91 9.71 -0.14 -13.72
N LEU A 92 9.87 -0.25 -12.39
CA LEU A 92 8.98 0.42 -11.45
C LEU A 92 9.28 1.93 -11.35
N PRO A 93 8.26 2.77 -11.09
CA PRO A 93 8.47 4.20 -10.86
C PRO A 93 9.10 4.48 -9.50
N VAL A 94 10.13 5.32 -9.49
CA VAL A 94 10.76 5.87 -8.28
C VAL A 94 10.64 7.39 -8.34
N ILE A 95 9.87 7.97 -7.42
CA ILE A 95 9.61 9.42 -7.39
C ILE A 95 10.32 10.03 -6.19
N LYS A 96 11.19 11.02 -6.45
CA LYS A 96 11.87 11.81 -5.43
C LYS A 96 10.89 12.80 -4.81
N VAL A 97 10.65 12.69 -3.50
CA VAL A 97 9.66 13.51 -2.80
C VAL A 97 10.22 14.08 -1.50
N SER A 98 9.56 15.13 -1.01
CA SER A 98 9.67 15.59 0.37
C SER A 98 8.27 15.72 0.95
N GLY A 99 7.85 14.73 1.74
CA GLY A 99 6.54 14.76 2.39
C GLY A 99 6.40 15.93 3.39
N LEU A 100 7.51 16.35 4.01
CA LEU A 100 7.49 17.48 4.94
C LEU A 100 7.31 18.81 4.20
N LYS A 101 8.12 19.07 3.16
CA LYS A 101 8.04 20.33 2.40
C LYS A 101 6.71 20.47 1.66
N ALA A 102 6.22 19.38 1.08
CA ALA A 102 4.89 19.36 0.47
C ALA A 102 3.80 19.70 1.49
N LEU A 103 3.88 19.15 2.71
CA LEU A 103 2.92 19.45 3.77
C LEU A 103 3.02 20.90 4.29
N GLU A 104 4.21 21.50 4.23
CA GLU A 104 4.46 22.91 4.56
C GLU A 104 3.96 23.88 3.48
N GLY A 105 3.51 23.37 2.33
CA GLY A 105 2.98 24.17 1.21
C GLY A 105 4.03 24.64 0.21
N ASP A 106 5.18 23.96 0.14
CA ASP A 106 6.17 24.20 -0.90
C ASP A 106 5.68 23.64 -2.24
N ALA A 107 5.43 24.53 -3.21
CA ALA A 107 4.83 24.18 -4.50
C ALA A 107 5.65 23.16 -5.30
N GLU A 108 6.98 23.20 -5.21
CA GLU A 108 7.85 22.25 -5.92
C GLU A 108 7.63 20.83 -5.38
N TRP A 109 7.57 20.68 -4.06
CA TRP A 109 7.39 19.39 -3.43
C TRP A 109 5.93 18.91 -3.45
N GLU A 110 4.96 19.82 -3.45
CA GLU A 110 3.55 19.49 -3.74
C GLU A 110 3.40 18.86 -5.14
N GLU A 111 4.08 19.42 -6.15
CA GLU A 111 4.09 18.87 -7.52
C GLU A 111 4.68 17.45 -7.55
N LYS A 112 5.72 17.17 -6.75
CA LYS A 112 6.28 15.82 -6.62
C LYS A 112 5.32 14.80 -5.99
N ILE A 113 4.43 15.23 -5.09
CA ILE A 113 3.37 14.35 -4.58
C ILE A 113 2.32 14.06 -5.66
N ILE A 114 2.01 15.04 -6.51
CA ILE A 114 1.12 14.84 -7.67
C ILE A 114 1.77 13.86 -8.65
N GLU A 115 3.06 14.02 -8.96
CA GLU A 115 3.83 13.11 -9.81
C GLU A 115 3.84 11.68 -9.24
N LEU A 116 4.00 11.52 -7.92
CA LEU A 116 3.89 10.24 -7.24
C LEU A 116 2.51 9.58 -7.47
N MET A 117 1.44 10.36 -7.35
CA MET A 117 0.09 9.83 -7.56
C MET A 117 -0.20 9.54 -9.04
N GLN A 118 0.38 10.29 -9.98
CA GLN A 118 0.31 9.97 -11.41
C GLN A 118 1.03 8.65 -11.71
N ALA A 119 2.21 8.42 -11.12
CA ALA A 119 2.90 7.14 -11.24
C ALA A 119 2.07 5.98 -10.67
N VAL A 120 1.33 6.20 -9.58
CA VAL A 120 0.36 5.23 -9.04
C VAL A 120 -0.74 4.93 -10.07
N ASP A 121 -1.31 5.95 -10.70
CA ASP A 121 -2.39 5.82 -11.69
C ASP A 121 -1.94 5.05 -12.94
N ASP A 122 -0.74 5.36 -13.42
CA ASP A 122 -0.21 4.81 -14.67
C ASP A 122 0.37 3.39 -14.50
N TYR A 123 0.94 3.10 -13.33
CA TYR A 123 1.68 1.86 -13.11
C TYR A 123 0.88 0.77 -12.39
N ILE A 124 0.01 1.15 -11.44
CA ILE A 124 -0.77 0.15 -10.69
C ILE A 124 -1.97 -0.26 -11.54
N PRO A 125 -2.07 -1.54 -11.94
CA PRO A 125 -3.15 -1.98 -12.81
C PRO A 125 -4.50 -1.82 -12.11
N GLU A 126 -5.50 -1.38 -12.87
CA GLU A 126 -6.87 -1.34 -12.35
C GLU A 126 -7.32 -2.77 -11.98
N PRO A 127 -7.70 -3.03 -10.73
CA PRO A 127 -8.06 -4.37 -10.29
C PRO A 127 -9.38 -4.81 -10.93
N GLU A 128 -9.39 -6.00 -11.53
CA GLU A 128 -10.60 -6.58 -12.07
C GLU A 128 -11.57 -6.94 -10.94
N ARG A 129 -12.75 -6.32 -10.94
CA ARG A 129 -13.78 -6.57 -9.92
C ARG A 129 -14.72 -7.67 -10.38
N GLU A 130 -14.77 -8.76 -9.64
CA GLU A 130 -15.63 -9.91 -9.94
C GLU A 130 -17.09 -9.69 -9.52
N ILE A 131 -17.72 -8.64 -10.06
CA ILE A 131 -19.00 -8.11 -9.59
C ILE A 131 -20.21 -9.01 -9.90
N ASP A 132 -20.06 -9.97 -10.81
CA ASP A 132 -21.12 -10.90 -11.23
C ASP A 132 -21.09 -12.23 -10.46
N LYS A 133 -20.11 -12.43 -9.58
CA LYS A 133 -20.05 -13.60 -8.70
C LYS A 133 -20.97 -13.44 -7.47
N PRO A 134 -21.27 -14.52 -6.74
CA PRO A 134 -21.98 -14.42 -5.46
C PRO A 134 -21.22 -13.54 -4.47
N PHE A 135 -21.95 -12.77 -3.66
CA PHE A 135 -21.39 -11.90 -2.63
C PHE A 135 -20.45 -12.65 -1.69
N LEU A 136 -19.26 -12.09 -1.50
CA LEU A 136 -18.29 -12.51 -0.50
C LEU A 136 -17.57 -11.28 0.02
N MET A 137 -17.48 -11.14 1.32
CA MET A 137 -16.77 -10.06 1.99
C MET A 137 -15.96 -10.64 3.14
N ALA A 138 -14.65 -10.35 3.16
CA ALA A 138 -13.81 -10.65 4.30
C ALA A 138 -14.13 -9.65 5.42
N ILE A 139 -14.33 -10.14 6.64
CA ILE A 139 -14.57 -9.27 7.81
C ILE A 139 -13.22 -8.88 8.40
N GLU A 140 -12.95 -7.58 8.45
CA GLU A 140 -11.74 -6.99 9.05
C GLU A 140 -11.97 -6.62 10.52
N ASP A 141 -13.10 -5.98 10.83
CA ASP A 141 -13.44 -5.57 12.19
C ASP A 141 -14.96 -5.59 12.44
N VAL A 142 -15.36 -5.60 13.71
CA VAL A 142 -16.76 -5.66 14.15
C VAL A 142 -17.02 -4.64 15.25
N PHE A 143 -17.93 -3.72 14.96
CA PHE A 143 -18.36 -2.67 15.88
C PHE A 143 -19.80 -2.89 16.35
N SER A 144 -20.11 -2.42 17.56
CA SER A 144 -21.48 -2.29 18.03
C SER A 144 -21.84 -0.81 18.09
N ILE A 145 -22.75 -0.36 17.23
CA ILE A 145 -23.18 1.03 17.15
C ILE A 145 -24.54 1.18 17.83
N THR A 146 -24.60 1.99 18.88
CA THR A 146 -25.84 2.28 19.62
C THR A 146 -26.94 2.78 18.68
N GLY A 147 -28.10 2.11 18.68
CA GLY A 147 -29.24 2.45 17.84
C GLY A 147 -29.17 1.96 16.38
N ARG A 148 -28.07 1.33 15.95
CA ARG A 148 -27.93 0.71 14.62
C ARG A 148 -27.67 -0.80 14.66
N GLY A 149 -27.06 -1.29 15.74
CA GLY A 149 -26.73 -2.70 15.93
C GLY A 149 -25.28 -3.03 15.58
N THR A 150 -25.02 -4.29 15.23
CA THR A 150 -23.70 -4.80 14.87
C THR A 150 -23.32 -4.38 13.45
N VAL A 151 -22.12 -3.84 13.27
CA VAL A 151 -21.55 -3.44 11.98
C VAL A 151 -20.25 -4.18 11.78
N ALA A 152 -20.20 -5.05 10.79
CA ALA A 152 -18.95 -5.64 10.30
C ALA A 152 -18.39 -4.78 9.16
N THR A 153 -17.09 -4.53 9.16
CA THR A 153 -16.39 -3.78 8.11
C THR A 153 -15.43 -4.69 7.36
N GLY A 154 -15.23 -4.38 6.08
CA GLY A 154 -14.18 -4.97 5.25
C GLY A 154 -14.42 -4.73 3.76
N ARG A 155 -13.47 -5.17 2.93
CA ARG A 155 -13.60 -5.13 1.46
C ARG A 155 -14.45 -6.29 0.94
N ILE A 156 -15.36 -5.96 0.02
CA ILE A 156 -16.08 -6.97 -0.76
C ILE A 156 -15.07 -7.59 -1.74
N GLU A 157 -14.78 -8.88 -1.59
CA GLU A 157 -13.87 -9.60 -2.49
C GLU A 157 -14.53 -9.83 -3.85
N ARG A 158 -15.83 -10.12 -3.87
CA ARG A 158 -16.58 -10.37 -5.10
C ARG A 158 -18.09 -10.18 -4.93
N GLY A 159 -18.76 -9.99 -6.05
CA GLY A 159 -20.22 -9.84 -6.11
C GLY A 159 -20.71 -8.48 -5.62
N LYS A 160 -22.00 -8.44 -5.28
CA LYS A 160 -22.71 -7.25 -4.79
C LYS A 160 -23.65 -7.66 -3.69
N VAL A 161 -23.89 -6.76 -2.74
CA VAL A 161 -24.94 -6.90 -1.72
C VAL A 161 -25.79 -5.63 -1.70
N LYS A 162 -27.10 -5.78 -1.52
CA LYS A 162 -28.05 -4.69 -1.37
C LYS A 162 -28.69 -4.71 0.01
N VAL A 163 -29.12 -3.55 0.47
CA VAL A 163 -29.85 -3.42 1.74
C VAL A 163 -31.10 -4.31 1.69
N GLY A 164 -31.27 -5.16 2.69
CA GLY A 164 -32.38 -6.10 2.82
C GLY A 164 -32.12 -7.49 2.23
N GLU A 165 -30.98 -7.72 1.57
CA GLU A 165 -30.60 -9.07 1.14
C GLU A 165 -30.12 -9.92 2.33
N THR A 166 -30.50 -11.19 2.32
CA THR A 166 -30.06 -12.15 3.34
C THR A 166 -28.62 -12.59 3.05
N VAL A 167 -27.79 -12.60 4.08
CA VAL A 167 -26.39 -13.06 4.02
C VAL A 167 -26.14 -14.17 5.05
N GLN A 168 -25.07 -14.94 4.85
CA GLN A 168 -24.59 -15.93 5.81
C GLN A 168 -23.19 -15.54 6.29
N ILE A 169 -22.94 -15.67 7.59
CA ILE A 169 -21.60 -15.51 8.18
C ILE A 169 -20.99 -16.91 8.25
N VAL A 170 -19.95 -17.16 7.45
CA VAL A 170 -19.33 -18.48 7.31
C VAL A 170 -17.90 -18.44 7.83
N GLY A 171 -17.51 -19.39 8.70
CA GLY A 171 -16.14 -19.57 9.18
C GLY A 171 -15.98 -19.58 10.70
N ILE A 172 -14.89 -20.19 11.18
CA ILE A 172 -14.43 -20.35 12.58
C ILE A 172 -15.37 -21.16 13.49
N LYS A 173 -16.69 -21.00 13.39
CA LYS A 173 -17.71 -21.75 14.11
C LYS A 173 -18.62 -22.46 13.10
N ASP A 174 -19.22 -23.57 13.52
CA ASP A 174 -20.20 -24.28 12.71
C ASP A 174 -21.41 -23.38 12.41
N THR A 175 -21.80 -23.36 11.14
CA THR A 175 -22.95 -22.65 10.59
C THR A 175 -24.17 -23.55 10.50
#